data_AF-A0A0P6EF81-F1
#
_entry.id   AF-A0A0P6EF81-F1
#
_cell.length_a   1.000
_cell.length_b   1.000
_cell.length_c   1.000
_cell.angle_alpha   90.00
_cell.angle_beta   90.00
_cell.angle_gamma   90.00
#
_symmetry.space_group_name_H-M   'P 1'
#
loop_
_entity.id
_entity.type
_entity.pdbx_description
1 polymer ?
#
loop_
_entity_poly.entity_id
_entity_poly.type
_entity_poly.pdbx_seq_one_letter_code
_entity_poly.pdbx_strand_id
1 'polypeptide(L)'
;MWVWLCLSSLLLGLVALLWLRDAAKQQHLPPGPVGLPFLGYLPWIDSVAPYETFARLSHRYGRIYSLRLGNMLAIFVTDPQLVRQAFSRPVFSGRAPLYLTHGIMKGHGLICAEGDSWREHRRFVINVMKQLGMAGRQGASLMESRVMDRVLEFVDGLKSKVSSTSGVDLVPGLRHCIGNIINGVVFGRTYAADDPTWIWLQHLLDEGVKQVAVAGPINFLAVLRFLPRYRNIMSFIIDGQVATHRHYQEIIDDHERQLNQLADNQESSHGYTDVIEAYLIEMSRRRRANEAAGTFTITQLYHVLADMFGAGTDTALTTIKWIILYVILYPDVQTQIHEEIDRVVGEDGKRAGTLCYATDAQRMPWTEAVICEVQRIKTILPLGVPHGTLDVWLPLCCCCCCFSCGIRVVPGTDSMFQCLFQGL
;
A
#
# COMPACT_ATOMS: atom_id res chain seq x y z
N MET A 1 9.68 24.14 -49.62
CA MET A 1 8.89 22.88 -49.75
C MET A 1 9.80 21.65 -49.78
N TRP A 2 10.77 21.57 -50.69
CA TRP A 2 11.72 20.44 -50.79
C TRP A 2 12.54 20.16 -49.53
N VAL A 3 13.04 21.19 -48.84
CA VAL A 3 13.80 21.03 -47.58
C VAL A 3 12.94 20.35 -46.50
N TRP A 4 11.68 20.75 -46.36
CA TRP A 4 10.74 20.16 -45.39
C TRP A 4 10.40 18.70 -45.74
N LEU A 5 10.25 18.39 -47.04
CA LEU A 5 10.05 17.01 -47.50
C LEU A 5 11.28 16.14 -47.21
N CYS A 6 12.49 16.62 -47.52
CA CYS A 6 13.73 15.90 -47.20
C CYS A 6 13.90 15.70 -45.69
N LEU A 7 13.69 16.73 -44.87
CA LEU A 7 13.76 16.63 -43.41
C LEU A 7 12.72 15.65 -42.85
N SER A 8 11.49 15.67 -43.36
CA SER A 8 10.45 14.73 -42.94
C SER A 8 10.78 13.29 -43.33
N SER A 9 11.32 13.06 -44.54
CA SER A 9 11.73 11.73 -45.00
C SER A 9 12.91 11.18 -44.20
N LEU A 10 13.87 12.04 -43.83
CA LEU A 10 15.02 11.67 -43.01
C LEU A 10 14.61 11.36 -41.57
N LEU A 11 13.67 12.14 -41.02
CA LEU A 11 13.08 11.87 -39.71
C LEU A 11 12.31 10.55 -39.70
N LEU A 12 11.47 10.28 -40.71
CA LEU A 12 10.75 9.01 -40.84
C LEU A 12 11.70 7.83 -40.99
N GLY A 13 12.76 7.97 -41.80
CA GLY A 13 13.81 6.97 -41.95
C GLY A 13 14.52 6.69 -40.63
N LEU A 14 14.86 7.72 -39.86
CA LEU A 14 15.45 7.59 -38.53
C LEU A 14 14.50 6.88 -37.55
N VAL A 15 13.23 7.28 -37.50
CA VAL A 15 12.21 6.66 -36.65
C VAL A 15 12.03 5.18 -37.01
N ALA A 16 11.98 4.85 -38.30
CA ALA A 16 11.90 3.47 -38.78
C ALA A 16 13.14 2.65 -38.39
N LEU A 17 14.35 3.20 -38.55
CA LEU A 17 15.59 2.56 -38.12
C LEU A 17 15.62 2.30 -36.60
N LEU A 18 15.19 3.28 -35.80
CA LEU A 18 15.09 3.12 -34.35
C LEU A 18 14.05 2.06 -33.96
N TRP A 19 12.91 2.03 -34.65
CA TRP A 19 11.86 1.04 -34.43
C TRP A 19 12.33 -0.37 -34.79
N LEU A 20 12.99 -0.56 -35.94
CA LEU A 20 13.59 -1.84 -36.33
C LEU A 20 14.66 -2.30 -35.34
N ARG A 21 15.49 -1.37 -34.84
CA ARG A 21 16.49 -1.67 -33.80
C ARG A 21 15.84 -2.15 -32.52
N ASP A 22 14.76 -1.50 -32.08
CA ASP A 22 14.04 -1.89 -30.86
C ASP A 22 13.29 -3.22 -31.05
N ALA A 23 12.72 -3.46 -32.24
CA ALA A 23 12.13 -4.76 -32.59
C ALA A 23 13.16 -5.90 -32.58
N ALA A 24 14.38 -5.65 -33.06
CA ALA A 24 15.48 -6.63 -33.01
C ALA A 24 15.90 -6.95 -31.57
N LYS A 25 15.95 -5.96 -30.68
CA LYS A 25 16.23 -6.19 -29.25
C LYS A 25 15.15 -7.04 -28.57
N GLN A 26 13.89 -6.87 -28.96
CA GLN A 26 12.76 -7.62 -28.40
C GLN A 26 12.88 -9.15 -28.60
N GLN A 27 13.65 -9.60 -29.60
CA GLN A 27 13.83 -11.03 -29.89
C GLN A 27 14.52 -11.82 -28.75
N HIS A 28 15.31 -11.14 -27.91
CA HIS A 28 16.03 -11.76 -26.79
C HIS A 28 15.29 -11.60 -25.45
N LEU A 29 14.10 -11.01 -25.46
CA LEU A 29 13.28 -10.73 -24.29
C LEU A 29 12.07 -11.67 -24.25
N PRO A 30 11.39 -11.79 -23.09
CA PRO A 30 10.07 -12.41 -23.07
C PRO A 30 9.13 -11.77 -24.11
N PRO A 31 8.17 -12.54 -24.68
CA PRO A 31 7.24 -12.06 -25.68
C PRO A 31 6.60 -10.72 -25.28
N GLY A 32 6.29 -9.85 -26.23
CA GLY A 32 5.70 -8.55 -25.90
C GLY A 32 5.45 -7.68 -27.12
N PRO A 33 4.62 -6.64 -27.00
CA PRO A 33 4.36 -5.72 -28.10
C PRO A 33 5.59 -4.85 -28.37
N VAL A 34 5.85 -4.57 -29.65
CA VAL A 34 6.85 -3.58 -30.05
C VAL A 34 6.24 -2.18 -29.88
N GLY A 35 6.85 -1.35 -29.04
CA GLY A 35 6.42 0.02 -28.79
C GLY A 35 6.95 1.04 -29.80
N LEU A 36 6.56 2.31 -29.64
CA LEU A 36 7.18 3.42 -30.38
C LEU A 36 8.60 3.67 -29.86
N PRO A 37 9.50 4.19 -30.71
CA PRO A 37 10.79 4.70 -30.23
C PRO A 37 10.58 5.72 -29.10
N PHE A 38 11.40 5.64 -28.05
CA PHE A 38 11.39 6.50 -26.85
C PHE A 38 10.16 6.43 -25.93
N LEU A 39 8.94 6.30 -26.47
CA LEU A 39 7.70 6.21 -25.68
C LEU A 39 7.38 4.77 -25.25
N GLY A 40 7.90 3.78 -25.96
CA GLY A 40 7.53 2.38 -25.75
C GLY A 40 6.03 2.19 -25.99
N TYR A 41 5.37 1.46 -25.11
CA TYR A 41 3.94 1.16 -25.20
C TYR A 41 3.04 2.14 -24.43
N LEU A 42 3.60 3.19 -23.82
CA LEU A 42 2.85 4.17 -23.02
C LEU A 42 1.59 4.73 -23.72
N PRO A 43 1.60 5.07 -25.02
CA PRO A 43 0.42 5.65 -25.68
C PRO A 43 -0.79 4.72 -25.77
N TRP A 44 -0.57 3.40 -25.63
CA TRP A 44 -1.63 2.39 -25.70
C TRP A 44 -2.05 1.86 -24.33
N ILE A 45 -1.50 2.43 -23.24
CA ILE A 45 -1.92 2.10 -21.88
C ILE A 45 -3.09 2.99 -21.50
N ASP A 46 -4.17 2.37 -21.04
CA ASP A 46 -5.30 3.08 -20.45
C ASP A 46 -4.83 3.89 -19.23
N SER A 47 -5.01 5.21 -19.28
CA SER A 47 -4.57 6.12 -18.22
C SER A 47 -5.41 6.03 -16.94
N VAL A 48 -6.61 5.47 -17.02
CA VAL A 48 -7.55 5.29 -15.89
C VAL A 48 -7.44 3.86 -15.34
N ALA A 49 -7.39 2.87 -16.22
CA ALA A 49 -7.37 1.44 -15.87
C ALA A 49 -6.17 0.70 -16.51
N PRO A 50 -4.92 1.05 -16.15
CA PRO A 50 -3.73 0.44 -16.76
C PRO A 50 -3.65 -1.07 -16.53
N TYR A 51 -4.16 -1.54 -15.39
CA TYR A 51 -4.21 -2.96 -15.05
C TYR A 51 -5.05 -3.79 -16.04
N GLU A 52 -6.11 -3.23 -16.63
CA GLU A 52 -6.87 -3.93 -17.67
C GLU A 52 -6.08 -4.06 -18.97
N THR A 53 -5.30 -3.04 -19.31
CA THR A 53 -4.39 -3.12 -20.47
C THR A 53 -3.39 -4.25 -20.26
N PHE A 54 -2.80 -4.32 -19.07
CA PHE A 54 -1.85 -5.37 -18.72
C PHE A 54 -2.50 -6.77 -18.68
N ALA A 55 -3.72 -6.90 -18.17
CA ALA A 55 -4.47 -8.16 -18.24
C ALA A 55 -4.72 -8.61 -19.70
N ARG A 56 -5.11 -7.70 -20.60
CA ARG A 56 -5.27 -8.01 -22.03
C ARG A 56 -3.95 -8.44 -22.68
N LEU A 57 -2.83 -7.81 -22.32
CA LEU A 57 -1.51 -8.19 -22.81
C LEU A 57 -1.09 -9.57 -22.30
N SER A 58 -1.39 -9.89 -21.04
CA SER A 58 -1.18 -11.23 -20.47
C SER A 58 -1.90 -12.32 -21.28
N HIS A 59 -3.18 -12.11 -21.62
CA HIS A 59 -3.91 -13.06 -22.46
C HIS A 59 -3.30 -13.26 -23.85
N ARG A 60 -2.63 -12.23 -24.40
CA ARG A 60 -2.05 -12.26 -25.74
C ARG A 60 -0.63 -12.84 -25.77
N TYR A 61 0.21 -12.48 -24.79
CA TYR A 61 1.64 -12.80 -24.78
C TYR A 61 2.01 -13.90 -23.78
N GLY A 62 1.06 -14.29 -22.93
CA GLY A 62 1.20 -15.39 -21.98
C GLY A 62 1.64 -14.95 -20.59
N ARG A 63 2.10 -15.95 -19.82
CA ARG A 63 2.36 -15.85 -18.38
C ARG A 63 3.51 -14.92 -18.00
N ILE A 64 4.51 -14.79 -18.88
CA ILE A 64 5.62 -13.86 -18.76
C ILE A 64 5.69 -13.08 -20.07
N TYR A 65 5.60 -11.75 -19.98
CA TYR A 65 5.75 -10.89 -21.15
C TYR A 65 6.53 -9.62 -20.79
N SER A 66 7.07 -8.94 -21.79
CA SER A 66 7.83 -7.72 -21.59
C SER A 66 7.20 -6.53 -22.29
N LEU A 67 7.43 -5.34 -21.75
CA LEU A 67 6.89 -4.08 -22.24
C LEU A 67 7.91 -2.97 -22.02
N ARG A 68 8.10 -2.10 -23.01
CA ARG A 68 8.85 -0.86 -22.79
C ARG A 68 7.91 0.25 -22.33
N LEU A 69 8.20 0.86 -21.19
CA LEU A 69 7.51 2.02 -20.63
C LEU A 69 8.46 3.20 -20.73
N GLY A 70 8.35 3.99 -21.80
CA GLY A 70 9.35 5.00 -22.12
C GLY A 70 10.72 4.37 -22.32
N ASN A 71 11.71 4.82 -21.55
CA ASN A 71 13.06 4.25 -21.55
C ASN A 71 13.22 3.01 -20.67
N MET A 72 12.23 2.65 -19.85
CA MET A 72 12.29 1.54 -18.91
C MET A 72 11.79 0.23 -19.56
N LEU A 73 12.49 -0.88 -19.32
CA LEU A 73 12.01 -2.21 -19.65
C LEU A 73 11.30 -2.82 -18.43
N ALA A 74 10.05 -3.21 -18.60
CA ALA A 74 9.26 -3.90 -17.59
C ALA A 74 8.98 -5.34 -18.03
N ILE A 75 9.13 -6.29 -17.09
CA ILE A 75 8.70 -7.67 -17.23
C ILE A 75 7.49 -7.87 -16.36
N PHE A 76 6.44 -8.42 -16.95
CA PHE A 76 5.20 -8.76 -16.28
C PHE A 76 5.15 -10.26 -16.05
N VAL A 77 4.97 -10.65 -14.79
CA VAL A 77 4.75 -12.05 -14.40
C VAL A 77 3.32 -12.14 -13.88
N THR A 78 2.50 -12.95 -14.55
CA THR A 78 1.05 -13.04 -14.30
C THR A 78 0.58 -14.38 -13.75
N ASP A 79 1.45 -15.38 -13.76
CA ASP A 79 1.16 -16.70 -13.20
C ASP A 79 1.51 -16.74 -11.69
N PRO A 80 0.56 -17.13 -10.82
CA PRO A 80 0.78 -17.14 -9.36
C PRO A 80 1.96 -18.02 -8.90
N GLN A 81 2.22 -19.14 -9.58
CA GLN A 81 3.34 -20.03 -9.23
C GLN A 81 4.67 -19.38 -9.58
N LEU A 82 4.75 -18.73 -10.75
CA LEU A 82 5.94 -17.98 -11.17
C LEU A 82 6.17 -16.75 -10.27
N VAL A 83 5.13 -16.03 -9.88
CA VAL A 83 5.23 -14.92 -8.91
C VAL A 83 5.78 -15.42 -7.57
N ARG A 84 5.25 -16.54 -7.05
CA ARG A 84 5.76 -17.16 -5.82
C ARG A 84 7.22 -17.60 -5.96
N GLN A 85 7.59 -18.19 -7.09
CA GLN A 85 8.97 -18.59 -7.36
C GLN A 85 9.90 -17.39 -7.44
N ALA A 86 9.51 -16.31 -8.12
CA ALA A 86 10.28 -15.08 -8.21
C ALA A 86 10.50 -14.47 -6.81
N PHE A 87 9.43 -14.26 -6.03
CA PHE A 87 9.54 -13.65 -4.71
C PHE A 87 10.18 -14.54 -3.63
N SER A 88 10.35 -15.84 -3.89
CA SER A 88 11.15 -16.71 -3.03
C SER A 88 12.66 -16.46 -3.15
N ARG A 89 13.11 -15.77 -4.20
CA ARG A 89 14.54 -15.57 -4.49
C ARG A 89 14.99 -14.15 -4.12
N PRO A 90 16.08 -13.99 -3.35
CA PRO A 90 16.59 -12.67 -2.97
C PRO A 90 16.91 -11.73 -4.15
N VAL A 91 17.27 -12.27 -5.32
CA VAL A 91 17.58 -11.46 -6.50
C VAL A 91 16.42 -10.56 -6.94
N PHE A 92 15.16 -10.93 -6.66
CA PHE A 92 13.97 -10.15 -7.00
C PHE A 92 13.50 -9.24 -5.85
N SER A 93 14.28 -9.07 -4.78
CA SER A 93 13.89 -8.22 -3.65
C SER A 93 14.21 -6.74 -3.87
N GLY A 94 14.86 -6.37 -4.97
CA GLY A 94 15.16 -4.98 -5.31
C GLY A 94 13.90 -4.16 -5.60
N ARG A 95 14.06 -2.86 -5.76
CA ARG A 95 13.01 -1.91 -6.15
C ARG A 95 13.32 -1.35 -7.52
N ALA A 96 12.27 -1.00 -8.24
CA ALA A 96 12.44 -0.32 -9.50
C ALA A 96 13.00 1.09 -9.25
N PRO A 97 14.05 1.55 -9.98
CA PRO A 97 14.64 2.86 -9.82
C PRO A 97 13.75 3.96 -10.43
N LEU A 98 12.55 4.12 -9.89
CA LEU A 98 11.54 5.08 -10.33
C LEU A 98 11.84 6.45 -9.73
N TYR A 99 11.59 7.52 -10.48
CA TYR A 99 11.88 8.88 -10.05
C TYR A 99 11.13 9.28 -8.77
N LEU A 100 9.87 8.86 -8.62
CA LEU A 100 9.12 9.10 -7.37
C LEU A 100 9.82 8.45 -6.16
N THR A 101 10.20 7.19 -6.26
CA THR A 101 10.78 6.39 -5.16
C THR A 101 12.26 6.71 -4.87
N HIS A 102 13.09 6.91 -5.89
CA HIS A 102 14.54 7.07 -5.75
C HIS A 102 15.01 8.50 -6.02
N GLY A 103 14.25 9.27 -6.81
CA GLY A 103 14.54 10.68 -7.06
C GLY A 103 14.00 11.59 -5.94
N ILE A 104 12.75 11.37 -5.51
CA ILE A 104 12.10 12.19 -4.46
C ILE A 104 12.31 11.57 -3.08
N MET A 105 11.90 10.30 -2.88
CA MET A 105 12.03 9.63 -1.56
C MET A 105 13.46 9.11 -1.28
N LYS A 106 14.39 9.25 -2.23
CA LYS A 106 15.81 8.88 -2.11
C LYS A 106 16.07 7.43 -1.65
N GLY A 107 15.12 6.52 -1.85
CA GLY A 107 15.27 5.13 -1.42
C GLY A 107 15.21 4.91 0.10
N HIS A 108 14.63 5.85 0.86
CA HIS A 108 14.40 5.68 2.30
C HIS A 108 13.08 4.96 2.61
N GLY A 109 12.88 4.61 3.89
CA GLY A 109 11.65 3.98 4.39
C GLY A 109 11.69 2.45 4.31
N LEU A 110 10.52 1.83 4.18
CA LEU A 110 10.31 0.38 4.03
C LEU A 110 9.90 0.01 2.61
N ILE A 111 9.18 0.91 1.92
CA ILE A 111 8.65 0.68 0.58
C ILE A 111 9.75 0.86 -0.46
N CYS A 112 10.54 1.94 -0.36
CA CYS A 112 11.56 2.27 -1.37
C CYS A 112 12.96 1.74 -1.03
N ALA A 113 13.23 1.39 0.23
CA ALA A 113 14.54 0.94 0.66
C ALA A 113 14.92 -0.44 0.11
N GLU A 114 16.22 -0.64 -0.04
CA GLU A 114 16.86 -1.87 -0.50
C GLU A 114 18.03 -2.29 0.40
N GLY A 115 18.57 -3.48 0.13
CA GLY A 115 19.80 -3.96 0.77
C GLY A 115 19.68 -4.09 2.30
N ASP A 116 20.76 -3.76 3.00
CA ASP A 116 20.84 -3.91 4.46
C ASP A 116 19.90 -2.97 5.19
N SER A 117 19.71 -1.74 4.70
CA SER A 117 18.77 -0.77 5.28
C SER A 117 17.35 -1.32 5.32
N TRP A 118 16.88 -1.88 4.21
CA TRP A 118 15.56 -2.52 4.15
C TRP A 118 15.46 -3.74 5.07
N ARG A 119 16.45 -4.64 5.05
CA ARG A 119 16.42 -5.87 5.87
C ARG A 119 16.38 -5.55 7.36
N GLU A 120 17.19 -4.58 7.78
CA GLU A 120 17.33 -4.18 9.17
C GLU A 120 16.04 -3.51 9.68
N HIS A 121 15.52 -2.51 8.94
CA HIS A 121 14.31 -1.78 9.33
C HIS A 121 13.06 -2.64 9.25
N ARG A 122 12.93 -3.50 8.22
CA ARG A 122 11.80 -4.42 8.11
C ARG A 122 11.77 -5.39 9.28
N ARG A 123 12.92 -5.95 9.66
CA ARG A 123 13.01 -6.85 10.83
C ARG A 123 12.65 -6.11 12.11
N PHE A 124 13.19 -4.91 12.28
CA PHE A 124 12.90 -4.04 13.43
C PHE A 124 11.40 -3.77 13.55
N VAL A 125 10.76 -3.23 12.52
CA VAL A 125 9.33 -2.90 12.51
C VAL A 125 8.46 -4.14 12.74
N ILE A 126 8.77 -5.28 12.12
CA ILE A 126 8.03 -6.53 12.37
C ILE A 126 8.10 -6.94 13.85
N ASN A 127 9.26 -6.80 14.48
CA ASN A 127 9.43 -7.13 15.89
C ASN A 127 8.67 -6.16 16.79
N VAL A 128 8.71 -4.87 16.47
CA VAL A 128 7.92 -3.83 17.16
C VAL A 128 6.43 -4.12 17.07
N MET A 129 5.91 -4.36 15.86
CA MET A 129 4.50 -4.66 15.66
C MET A 129 4.04 -5.92 16.41
N LYS A 130 4.89 -6.95 16.51
CA LYS A 130 4.61 -8.15 17.33
C LYS A 130 4.45 -7.80 18.80
N GLN A 131 5.35 -6.98 19.36
CA GLN A 131 5.29 -6.56 20.76
C GLN A 131 4.11 -5.62 21.04
N LEU A 132 3.76 -4.75 20.08
CA LEU A 132 2.57 -3.90 20.13
C LEU A 132 1.25 -4.66 19.91
N GLY A 133 1.32 -5.97 19.69
CA GLY A 133 0.16 -6.84 19.76
C GLY A 133 -0.37 -7.40 18.44
N MET A 134 0.34 -7.21 17.33
CA MET A 134 -0.09 -7.76 16.03
C MET A 134 0.03 -9.29 15.93
N ALA A 135 0.80 -9.94 16.81
CA ALA A 135 0.95 -11.39 16.82
C ALA A 135 1.37 -11.93 18.19
N GLY A 136 1.01 -13.19 18.45
CA GLY A 136 1.24 -13.86 19.73
C GLY A 136 0.02 -13.72 20.67
N ARG A 137 -0.24 -14.77 21.47
CA ARG A 137 -1.46 -14.91 22.28
C ARG A 137 -1.68 -13.78 23.31
N GLN A 138 -0.61 -13.27 23.92
CA GLN A 138 -0.67 -12.16 24.89
C GLN A 138 -0.65 -10.78 24.23
N GLY A 139 -0.08 -10.66 23.02
CA GLY A 139 -0.04 -9.40 22.28
C GLY A 139 -1.38 -9.10 21.60
N ALA A 140 -2.08 -10.12 21.10
CA ALA A 140 -3.34 -9.97 20.38
C ALA A 140 -4.36 -9.10 21.15
N SER A 141 -4.45 -9.24 22.48
CA SER A 141 -5.38 -8.45 23.31
C SER A 141 -5.08 -6.95 23.36
N LEU A 142 -3.82 -6.55 23.18
CA LEU A 142 -3.39 -5.14 23.25
C LEU A 142 -3.80 -4.38 21.98
N MET A 143 -3.52 -4.96 20.82
CA MET A 143 -3.97 -4.41 19.55
C MET A 143 -5.50 -4.47 19.43
N GLU A 144 -6.09 -5.59 19.84
CA GLU A 144 -7.54 -5.77 19.88
C GLU A 144 -8.23 -4.71 20.73
N SER A 145 -7.72 -4.42 21.93
CA SER A 145 -8.27 -3.33 22.77
C SER A 145 -8.19 -1.98 22.05
N ARG A 146 -7.04 -1.65 21.44
CA ARG A 146 -6.88 -0.40 20.67
C ARG A 146 -7.87 -0.30 19.52
N VAL A 147 -8.09 -1.40 18.79
CA VAL A 147 -9.06 -1.48 17.70
C VAL A 147 -10.48 -1.31 18.23
N MET A 148 -10.85 -2.07 19.26
CA MET A 148 -12.20 -2.07 19.83
C MET A 148 -12.59 -0.72 20.41
N ASP A 149 -11.69 -0.03 21.09
CA ASP A 149 -11.94 1.32 21.61
C ASP A 149 -12.36 2.28 20.49
N ARG A 150 -11.64 2.24 19.35
CA ARG A 150 -11.95 3.10 18.19
C ARG A 150 -13.20 2.65 17.44
N VAL A 151 -13.47 1.35 17.36
CA VAL A 151 -14.69 0.84 16.72
C VAL A 151 -15.92 1.24 17.53
N LEU A 152 -15.85 1.16 18.86
CA LEU A 152 -16.94 1.57 19.75
C LEU A 152 -17.24 3.06 19.63
N GLU A 153 -16.20 3.90 19.64
CA GLU A 153 -16.33 5.34 19.39
C GLU A 153 -17.02 5.63 18.05
N PHE A 154 -16.63 4.92 16.99
CA PHE A 154 -17.25 5.04 15.68
C PHE A 154 -18.73 4.62 15.67
N VAL A 155 -19.06 3.48 16.29
CA VAL A 155 -20.41 2.94 16.36
C VAL A 155 -21.33 3.85 17.17
N ASP A 156 -20.87 4.39 18.30
CA ASP A 156 -21.65 5.31 19.12
C ASP A 156 -21.85 6.67 18.40
N GLY A 157 -20.81 7.15 17.72
CA GLY A 157 -20.91 8.29 16.81
C GLY A 157 -21.93 8.05 15.69
N LEU A 158 -22.03 6.83 15.16
CA LEU A 158 -23.02 6.47 14.15
C LEU A 158 -24.44 6.46 14.72
N LYS A 159 -24.67 5.83 15.89
CA LYS A 159 -25.99 5.78 16.54
C LYS A 159 -26.57 7.18 16.76
N SER A 160 -25.75 8.16 17.13
CA SER A 160 -26.21 9.55 17.32
C SER A 160 -26.71 10.21 16.02
N LYS A 161 -26.16 9.82 14.85
CA LYS A 161 -26.48 10.36 13.52
C LYS A 161 -27.65 9.66 12.83
N VAL A 162 -27.94 8.42 13.22
CA VAL A 162 -29.02 7.57 12.66
C VAL A 162 -30.43 8.06 13.03
N SER A 163 -30.55 9.13 13.84
CA SER A 163 -31.81 9.77 14.22
C SER A 163 -32.56 10.49 13.08
N SER A 164 -32.05 10.47 11.84
CA SER A 164 -32.64 11.18 10.70
C SER A 164 -33.02 10.23 9.55
N THR A 165 -34.14 10.51 8.87
CA THR A 165 -34.66 9.78 7.70
C THR A 165 -33.77 9.84 6.44
N SER A 166 -32.54 10.34 6.55
CA SER A 166 -31.55 10.44 5.48
C SER A 166 -30.44 9.42 5.65
N GLY A 167 -29.90 8.91 4.54
CA GLY A 167 -28.73 8.03 4.56
C GLY A 167 -27.52 8.69 5.25
N VAL A 168 -26.66 7.85 5.83
CA VAL A 168 -25.45 8.30 6.56
C VAL A 168 -24.20 7.96 5.76
N ASP A 169 -23.31 8.93 5.57
CA ASP A 169 -21.98 8.68 5.02
C ASP A 169 -21.04 8.14 6.11
N LEU A 170 -20.60 6.88 5.93
CA LEU A 170 -19.71 6.18 6.86
C LEU A 170 -18.23 6.55 6.66
N VAL A 171 -17.85 7.09 5.50
CA VAL A 171 -16.44 7.26 5.11
C VAL A 171 -15.65 8.17 6.07
N PRO A 172 -16.15 9.36 6.48
CA PRO A 172 -15.43 10.21 7.42
C PRO A 172 -15.18 9.54 8.77
N GLY A 173 -16.19 8.83 9.30
CA GLY A 173 -16.07 8.13 10.57
C GLY A 173 -15.13 6.93 10.51
N LEU A 174 -15.21 6.12 9.44
CA LEU A 174 -14.29 5.00 9.21
C LEU A 174 -12.85 5.48 9.05
N ARG A 175 -12.64 6.57 8.30
CA ARG A 175 -11.30 7.16 8.13
C ARG A 175 -10.73 7.63 9.46
N HIS A 176 -11.54 8.30 10.29
CA HIS A 176 -11.11 8.73 11.61
C HIS A 176 -10.77 7.55 12.53
N CYS A 177 -11.63 6.54 12.56
CA CYS A 177 -11.44 5.32 13.34
C CYS A 177 -10.12 4.61 12.98
N ILE A 178 -9.95 4.26 11.71
CA ILE A 178 -8.76 3.53 11.22
C ILE A 178 -7.50 4.40 11.34
N GLY A 179 -7.60 5.67 10.99
CA GLY A 179 -6.50 6.62 11.09
C GLY A 179 -5.96 6.73 12.52
N ASN A 180 -6.84 6.82 13.52
CA ASN A 180 -6.42 6.90 14.91
C ASN A 180 -5.89 5.58 15.47
N ILE A 181 -6.33 4.41 14.99
CA ILE A 181 -5.69 3.13 15.31
C ILE A 181 -4.22 3.18 14.88
N ILE A 182 -3.96 3.56 13.62
CA ILE A 182 -2.60 3.63 13.08
C ILE A 182 -1.78 4.75 13.74
N ASN A 183 -2.38 5.92 13.99
CA ASN A 183 -1.68 7.00 14.71
C ASN A 183 -1.23 6.57 16.11
N GLY A 184 -2.06 5.83 16.84
CA GLY A 184 -1.70 5.34 18.17
C GLY A 184 -0.57 4.31 18.13
N VAL A 185 -0.51 3.49 17.08
CA VAL A 185 0.55 2.47 16.90
C VAL A 185 1.87 3.09 16.43
N VAL A 186 1.80 4.06 15.51
CA VAL A 186 2.98 4.63 14.84
C VAL A 186 3.55 5.82 15.60
N PHE A 187 2.69 6.73 16.07
CA PHE A 187 3.06 8.01 16.68
C PHE A 187 2.77 8.11 18.17
N GLY A 188 2.16 7.10 18.79
CA GLY A 188 1.73 7.16 20.19
C GLY A 188 0.64 8.21 20.46
N ARG A 189 -0.08 8.67 19.42
CA ARG A 189 -1.05 9.77 19.50
C ARG A 189 -2.36 9.45 18.83
N THR A 190 -3.42 10.11 19.26
CA THR A 190 -4.72 10.12 18.59
C THR A 190 -5.20 11.56 18.47
N TYR A 191 -5.91 11.86 17.39
CA TYR A 191 -6.41 13.20 17.13
C TYR A 191 -7.92 13.27 17.36
N ALA A 192 -8.42 14.46 17.72
CA ALA A 192 -9.85 14.74 17.64
C ALA A 192 -10.29 14.85 16.17
N ALA A 193 -11.58 14.64 15.89
CA ALA A 193 -12.10 14.65 14.51
C ALA A 193 -11.98 16.02 13.83
N ASP A 194 -12.04 17.10 14.60
CA ASP A 194 -11.94 18.50 14.17
C ASP A 194 -10.52 19.07 14.29
N ASP A 195 -9.54 18.26 14.71
CA ASP A 195 -8.15 18.69 14.83
C ASP A 195 -7.60 19.16 13.47
N PRO A 196 -7.09 20.40 13.35
CA PRO A 196 -6.58 20.94 12.09
C PRO A 196 -5.43 20.12 11.49
N THR A 197 -4.56 19.56 12.34
CA THR A 197 -3.44 18.70 11.93
C THR A 197 -3.98 17.40 11.35
N TRP A 198 -4.99 16.81 11.98
CA TRP A 198 -5.62 15.59 11.49
C TRP A 198 -6.33 15.81 10.15
N ILE A 199 -7.05 16.92 10.00
CA ILE A 199 -7.69 17.29 8.74
C ILE A 199 -6.63 17.46 7.63
N TRP A 200 -5.52 18.12 7.95
CA TRP A 200 -4.41 18.30 7.02
C TRP A 200 -3.74 16.96 6.63
N LEU A 201 -3.47 16.07 7.58
CA LEU A 201 -2.89 14.74 7.31
C LEU A 201 -3.82 13.90 6.41
N GLN A 202 -5.12 13.92 6.65
CA GLN A 202 -6.10 13.24 5.80
C GLN A 202 -6.11 13.81 4.38
N HIS A 203 -6.07 15.14 4.25
CA HIS A 203 -5.99 15.78 2.93
C HIS A 203 -4.72 15.38 2.18
N LEU A 204 -3.58 15.33 2.88
CA LEU A 204 -2.31 14.94 2.29
C LEU A 204 -2.32 13.46 1.83
N LEU A 205 -2.93 12.56 2.59
CA LEU A 205 -3.10 11.16 2.19
C LEU A 205 -4.00 11.04 0.95
N ASP A 206 -5.21 11.60 0.99
CA ASP A 206 -6.18 11.50 -0.09
C ASP A 206 -5.66 12.10 -1.40
N GLU A 207 -5.02 13.26 -1.32
CA GLU A 207 -4.47 13.93 -2.51
C GLU A 207 -3.13 13.30 -2.93
N GLY A 208 -2.29 12.90 -1.98
CA GLY A 208 -1.02 12.21 -2.26
C GLY A 208 -1.21 10.94 -3.09
N VAL A 209 -2.17 10.09 -2.76
CA VAL A 209 -2.46 8.86 -3.52
C VAL A 209 -2.89 9.19 -4.96
N LYS A 210 -3.78 10.17 -5.15
CA LYS A 210 -4.21 10.60 -6.49
C LYS A 210 -3.04 11.16 -7.30
N GLN A 211 -2.23 12.00 -6.67
CA GLN A 211 -1.09 12.64 -7.32
C GLN A 211 0.00 11.65 -7.70
N VAL A 212 0.29 10.64 -6.86
CA VAL A 212 1.21 9.55 -7.20
C VAL A 212 0.71 8.73 -8.40
N ALA A 213 -0.61 8.45 -8.47
CA ALA A 213 -1.20 7.76 -9.62
C ALA A 213 -1.05 8.59 -10.92
N VAL A 214 -1.38 9.89 -10.88
CA VAL A 214 -1.27 10.79 -12.03
C VAL A 214 0.19 11.06 -12.41
N ALA A 215 1.11 11.03 -11.44
CA ALA A 215 2.54 11.19 -11.66
C ALA A 215 3.21 10.00 -12.35
N GLY A 216 2.54 8.84 -12.46
CA GLY A 216 3.10 7.61 -13.05
C GLY A 216 3.97 7.81 -14.30
N PRO A 217 3.54 8.59 -15.31
CA PRO A 217 4.32 8.86 -16.52
C PRO A 217 5.71 9.50 -16.29
N ILE A 218 5.92 10.28 -15.22
CA ILE A 218 7.21 10.96 -14.95
C ILE A 218 8.33 9.98 -14.58
N ASN A 219 7.95 8.77 -14.15
CA ASN A 219 8.88 7.68 -13.90
C ASN A 219 9.50 7.16 -15.21
N PHE A 220 8.76 7.26 -16.31
CA PHE A 220 9.13 6.67 -17.60
C PHE A 220 9.65 7.71 -18.60
N LEU A 221 9.15 8.94 -18.51
CA LEU A 221 9.46 10.04 -19.43
C LEU A 221 9.97 11.27 -18.66
N ALA A 222 11.29 11.44 -18.63
CA ALA A 222 11.93 12.53 -17.88
C ALA A 222 11.52 13.93 -18.38
N VAL A 223 11.22 14.07 -19.68
CA VAL A 223 10.78 15.35 -20.26
C VAL A 223 9.49 15.88 -19.63
N LEU A 224 8.60 14.99 -19.17
CA LEU A 224 7.33 15.40 -18.56
C LEU A 224 7.54 16.19 -17.26
N ARG A 225 8.67 16.01 -16.58
CA ARG A 225 9.02 16.71 -15.33
C ARG A 225 9.13 18.23 -15.51
N PHE A 226 9.41 18.69 -16.73
CA PHE A 226 9.52 20.12 -17.03
C PHE A 226 8.19 20.77 -17.40
N LEU A 227 7.13 19.98 -17.62
CA LEU A 227 5.81 20.51 -17.94
C LEU A 227 5.14 21.09 -16.68
N PRO A 228 4.44 22.24 -16.78
CA PRO A 228 3.86 22.93 -15.62
C PRO A 228 2.97 22.03 -14.75
N ARG A 229 2.13 21.19 -15.38
CA ARG A 229 1.26 20.24 -14.68
C ARG A 229 2.06 19.33 -13.76
N TYR A 230 3.05 18.59 -14.27
CA TYR A 230 3.84 17.65 -13.48
C TYR A 230 4.78 18.35 -12.50
N ARG A 231 5.22 19.58 -12.80
CA ARG A 231 5.98 20.39 -11.84
C ARG A 231 5.15 20.69 -10.59
N ASN A 232 3.87 21.05 -10.74
CA ASN A 232 2.96 21.30 -9.61
C ASN A 232 2.70 20.01 -8.80
N ILE A 233 2.61 18.87 -9.48
CA ILE A 233 2.47 17.57 -8.82
C ILE A 233 3.72 17.25 -7.98
N MET A 234 4.90 17.44 -8.56
CA MET A 234 6.17 17.20 -7.84
C MET A 234 6.34 18.16 -6.68
N SER A 235 5.98 19.45 -6.82
CA SER A 235 6.04 20.38 -5.70
C SER A 235 5.09 19.97 -4.58
N PHE A 236 3.86 19.57 -4.89
CA PHE A 236 2.93 19.05 -3.88
C PHE A 236 3.53 17.87 -3.09
N ILE A 237 4.13 16.89 -3.79
CA ILE A 237 4.74 15.71 -3.14
C ILE A 237 5.95 16.12 -2.28
N ILE A 238 6.83 16.98 -2.80
CA ILE A 238 8.03 17.44 -2.08
C ILE A 238 7.65 18.28 -0.86
N ASP A 239 6.76 19.25 -1.04
CA ASP A 239 6.33 20.16 0.03
C ASP A 239 5.56 19.39 1.11
N GLY A 240 4.72 18.43 0.70
CA GLY A 240 4.03 17.51 1.59
C GLY A 240 4.98 16.62 2.39
N GLN A 241 6.06 16.12 1.77
CA GLN A 241 7.11 15.37 2.47
C GLN A 241 7.87 16.24 3.47
N VAL A 242 8.20 17.48 3.11
CA VAL A 242 8.91 18.40 4.01
C VAL A 242 8.03 18.79 5.20
N ALA A 243 6.75 19.08 4.98
CA ALA A 243 5.80 19.42 6.02
C ALA A 243 5.52 18.23 6.95
N THR A 244 5.17 17.08 6.35
CA THR A 244 5.65 15.74 6.71
C THR A 244 6.59 15.58 7.88
N HIS A 245 7.86 15.66 7.51
CA HIS A 245 9.01 15.41 8.36
C HIS A 245 9.13 16.45 9.48
N ARG A 246 8.71 17.70 9.24
CA ARG A 246 8.67 18.72 10.30
C ARG A 246 7.70 18.32 11.40
N HIS A 247 6.48 17.91 11.04
CA HIS A 247 5.49 17.43 12.00
C HIS A 247 5.99 16.18 12.75
N TYR A 248 6.61 15.24 12.04
CA TYR A 248 7.20 14.06 12.69
C TYR A 248 8.34 14.43 13.63
N GLN A 249 9.16 15.43 13.30
CA GLN A 249 10.22 15.90 14.19
C GLN A 249 9.64 16.43 15.51
N GLU A 250 8.56 17.21 15.45
CA GLU A 250 7.89 17.72 16.67
C GLU A 250 7.40 16.56 17.56
N ILE A 251 6.82 15.51 16.97
CA ILE A 251 6.41 14.32 17.70
C ILE A 251 7.63 13.59 18.28
N ILE A 252 8.71 13.44 17.52
CA ILE A 252 9.95 12.80 17.97
C ILE A 252 10.57 13.55 19.14
N ASP A 253 10.66 14.88 19.07
CA ASP A 253 11.20 15.73 20.14
C ASP A 253 10.40 15.56 21.44
N ASP A 254 9.08 15.41 21.35
CA ASP A 254 8.23 15.13 22.50
C ASP A 254 8.53 13.76 23.14
N HIS A 255 8.74 12.72 22.32
CA HIS A 255 9.11 11.39 22.81
C HIS A 255 10.50 11.38 23.44
N GLU A 256 11.48 12.07 22.83
CA GLU A 256 12.83 12.19 23.41
C GLU A 256 12.78 12.88 24.78
N ARG A 257 11.95 13.93 24.93
CA ARG A 257 11.76 14.60 26.23
C ARG A 257 11.16 13.66 27.28
N GLN A 258 10.15 12.87 26.93
CA GLN A 258 9.53 11.91 27.84
C GLN A 258 10.49 10.80 28.26
N LEU A 259 11.25 10.24 27.31
CA LEU A 259 12.23 9.18 27.59
C LEU A 259 13.36 9.67 28.52
N ASN A 260 13.83 10.90 28.33
CA ASN A 260 14.86 11.47 29.21
C ASN A 260 14.34 11.65 30.65
N GLN A 261 13.10 12.11 30.82
CA GLN A 261 12.48 12.24 32.15
C GLN A 261 12.33 10.89 32.86
N LEU A 262 11.96 9.83 32.13
CA LEU A 262 11.82 8.48 32.69
C LEU A 262 13.17 7.85 33.04
N ALA A 263 14.21 8.11 32.25
CA ALA A 263 15.57 7.64 32.52
C ALA A 263 16.13 8.24 33.82
N ASP A 264 15.84 9.52 34.09
CA ASP A 264 16.24 10.20 35.32
C ASP A 264 15.54 9.62 36.57
N ASN A 265 14.34 9.05 36.41
CA ASN A 265 13.51 8.52 37.50
C ASN A 265 13.74 7.02 37.83
N GLN A 266 14.70 6.34 37.18
CA GLN A 266 15.01 4.90 37.38
C GLN A 266 13.85 3.90 37.17
N GLU A 267 12.72 4.29 36.55
CA GLU A 267 11.62 3.38 36.17
C GLU A 267 11.94 2.66 34.84
N SER A 268 13.03 1.91 34.82
CA SER A 268 13.59 1.30 33.59
C SER A 268 13.01 -0.09 33.28
N SER A 269 11.69 -0.27 33.37
CA SER A 269 11.04 -1.56 33.06
C SER A 269 9.71 -1.43 32.31
N HIS A 270 9.49 -0.34 31.58
CA HIS A 270 8.37 -0.26 30.64
C HIS A 270 8.88 -0.53 29.22
N GLY A 271 8.24 -1.48 28.54
CA GLY A 271 8.45 -1.67 27.10
C GLY A 271 7.96 -0.44 26.32
N TYR A 272 8.14 -0.42 25.01
CA TYR A 272 7.64 0.67 24.17
C TYR A 272 6.16 0.51 23.83
N THR A 273 5.49 1.63 23.61
CA THR A 273 4.05 1.74 23.34
C THR A 273 3.71 2.09 21.89
N ASP A 274 4.69 2.57 21.14
CA ASP A 274 4.60 2.90 19.72
C ASP A 274 5.94 2.72 18.98
N VAL A 275 5.93 2.97 17.66
CA VAL A 275 7.09 2.78 16.78
C VAL A 275 8.17 3.83 16.99
N ILE A 276 7.83 5.09 17.29
CA ILE A 276 8.81 6.16 17.55
C ILE A 276 9.60 5.81 18.80
N GLU A 277 8.90 5.51 19.90
CA GLU A 277 9.53 5.16 21.16
C GLU A 277 10.49 3.98 21.00
N ALA A 278 10.05 2.91 20.33
CA ALA A 278 10.87 1.75 20.04
C ALA A 278 12.14 2.11 19.25
N TYR A 279 12.02 2.99 18.26
CA TYR A 279 13.12 3.38 17.39
C TYR A 279 14.15 4.24 18.12
N LEU A 280 13.68 5.18 18.96
CA LEU A 280 14.53 6.01 19.81
C LEU A 280 15.28 5.18 20.86
N ILE A 281 14.62 4.19 21.46
CA ILE A 281 15.26 3.23 22.37
C ILE A 281 16.36 2.45 21.67
N GLU A 282 16.12 1.95 20.44
CA GLU A 282 17.13 1.21 19.68
C GLU A 282 18.30 2.11 19.26
N MET A 283 18.05 3.34 18.80
CA MET A 283 19.10 4.32 18.53
C MET A 283 19.95 4.60 19.78
N SER A 284 19.30 4.74 20.94
CA SER A 284 19.98 4.99 22.21
C SER A 284 20.78 3.77 22.70
N ARG A 285 20.28 2.54 22.48
CA ARG A 285 21.00 1.29 22.75
C ARG A 285 22.30 1.23 21.94
N ARG A 286 22.24 1.50 20.64
CA ARG A 286 23.42 1.50 19.74
C ARG A 286 24.45 2.52 20.16
N ARG A 287 24.01 3.75 20.46
CA ARG A 287 24.89 4.82 20.98
C ARG A 287 25.61 4.39 22.25
N ARG A 288 24.90 3.80 23.23
CA ARG A 288 25.49 3.31 24.48
C ARG A 288 26.46 2.14 24.29
N ALA A 289 26.18 1.27 23.33
CA ALA A 289 27.05 0.14 22.96
C ALA A 289 28.26 0.56 22.09
N ASN A 290 28.39 1.86 21.77
CA ASN A 290 29.39 2.40 20.83
C ASN A 290 29.35 1.70 19.45
N GLU A 291 28.16 1.21 19.05
CA GLU A 291 27.88 0.66 17.73
C GLU A 291 27.71 1.82 16.73
N ALA A 292 28.18 1.65 15.49
CA ALA A 292 27.88 2.62 14.45
C ALA A 292 26.35 2.72 14.26
N ALA A 293 25.83 3.95 14.12
CA ALA A 293 24.39 4.17 13.89
C ALA A 293 23.88 3.37 12.66
N GLY A 294 24.77 3.12 11.69
CA GLY A 294 24.48 2.29 10.54
C GLY A 294 23.33 2.89 9.73
N THR A 295 22.26 2.11 9.56
CA THR A 295 21.09 2.55 8.80
C THR A 295 20.04 3.28 9.65
N PHE A 296 20.17 3.26 10.99
CA PHE A 296 19.25 3.91 11.92
C PHE A 296 19.53 5.41 12.04
N THR A 297 18.83 6.18 11.22
CA THR A 297 18.91 7.65 11.21
C THR A 297 17.53 8.27 11.39
N ILE A 298 17.47 9.54 11.80
CA ILE A 298 16.22 10.30 11.90
C ILE A 298 15.57 10.46 10.50
N THR A 299 16.38 10.69 9.46
CA THR A 299 15.87 10.74 8.08
C THR A 299 15.18 9.44 7.67
N GLN A 300 15.76 8.29 8.04
CA GLN A 300 15.15 6.99 7.78
C GLN A 300 13.87 6.80 8.62
N LEU A 301 13.87 7.24 9.88
CA LEU A 301 12.68 7.20 10.74
C LEU A 301 11.51 7.95 10.12
N TYR A 302 11.70 9.18 9.62
CA TYR A 302 10.61 9.94 8.99
C TYR A 302 9.91 9.16 7.87
N HIS A 303 10.68 8.48 7.03
CA HIS A 303 10.14 7.70 5.91
C HIS A 303 9.50 6.40 6.40
N VAL A 304 10.03 5.75 7.43
CA VAL A 304 9.39 4.58 8.06
C VAL A 304 8.03 4.97 8.65
N LEU A 305 7.94 6.11 9.34
CA LEU A 305 6.69 6.63 9.89
C LEU A 305 5.67 6.94 8.78
N ALA A 306 6.11 7.62 7.71
CA ALA A 306 5.27 7.90 6.55
C ALA A 306 4.74 6.62 5.89
N ASP A 307 5.60 5.63 5.67
CA ASP A 307 5.24 4.36 5.05
C ASP A 307 4.23 3.59 5.91
N MET A 308 4.46 3.51 7.23
CA MET A 308 3.55 2.81 8.14
C MET A 308 2.19 3.51 8.27
N PHE A 309 2.18 4.83 8.40
CA PHE A 309 0.96 5.61 8.49
C PHE A 309 0.13 5.55 7.20
N GLY A 310 0.76 5.83 6.05
CA GLY A 310 0.08 5.83 4.76
C GLY A 310 -0.42 4.45 4.35
N ALA A 311 0.45 3.43 4.41
CA ALA A 311 0.06 2.08 4.03
C ALA A 311 -0.98 1.48 4.98
N GLY A 312 -0.84 1.71 6.29
CA GLY A 312 -1.77 1.18 7.30
C GLY A 312 -3.16 1.80 7.22
N THR A 313 -3.26 3.08 6.86
CA THR A 313 -4.54 3.82 6.87
C THR A 313 -5.33 3.59 5.59
N ASP A 314 -4.75 3.89 4.42
CA ASP A 314 -5.51 3.96 3.17
C ASP A 314 -5.93 2.58 2.64
N THR A 315 -5.04 1.58 2.78
CA THR A 315 -5.33 0.21 2.33
C THR A 315 -6.42 -0.45 3.17
N ALA A 316 -6.37 -0.29 4.49
CA ALA A 316 -7.37 -0.82 5.42
C ALA A 316 -8.72 -0.12 5.22
N LEU A 317 -8.74 1.21 5.13
CA LEU A 317 -9.95 1.99 4.86
C LEU A 317 -10.62 1.56 3.56
N THR A 318 -9.84 1.46 2.48
CA THR A 318 -10.38 1.07 1.17
C THR A 318 -10.93 -0.35 1.19
N THR A 319 -10.25 -1.28 1.87
CA THR A 319 -10.70 -2.66 2.02
C THR A 319 -12.03 -2.73 2.79
N ILE A 320 -12.13 -2.06 3.94
CA ILE A 320 -13.35 -2.04 4.76
C ILE A 320 -14.50 -1.38 4.02
N LYS A 321 -14.25 -0.29 3.27
CA LYS A 321 -15.27 0.34 2.42
C LYS A 321 -15.82 -0.63 1.38
N TRP A 322 -14.97 -1.42 0.73
CA TRP A 322 -15.43 -2.45 -0.21
C TRP A 322 -16.22 -3.55 0.50
N ILE A 323 -15.76 -4.02 1.67
CA ILE A 323 -16.48 -5.05 2.44
C ILE A 323 -17.89 -4.56 2.78
N ILE A 324 -18.01 -3.37 3.36
CA ILE A 324 -19.31 -2.78 3.72
C ILE A 324 -20.20 -2.62 2.50
N LEU A 325 -19.66 -2.10 1.38
CA LEU A 325 -20.44 -1.94 0.15
C LEU A 325 -20.97 -3.29 -0.37
N TYR A 326 -20.14 -4.33 -0.40
CA TYR A 326 -20.59 -5.65 -0.86
C TYR A 326 -21.61 -6.27 0.09
N VAL A 327 -21.42 -6.15 1.41
CA VAL A 327 -22.40 -6.63 2.39
C VAL A 327 -23.75 -5.93 2.22
N ILE A 328 -23.76 -4.61 1.94
CA ILE A 328 -25.00 -3.86 1.63
C ILE A 328 -25.66 -4.34 0.33
N LEU A 329 -24.87 -4.64 -0.70
CA LEU A 329 -25.37 -5.06 -2.01
C LEU A 329 -25.87 -6.52 -2.05
N TYR A 330 -25.47 -7.36 -1.09
CA TYR A 330 -25.87 -8.77 -0.99
C TYR A 330 -26.52 -9.05 0.38
N PRO A 331 -27.81 -8.73 0.57
CA PRO A 331 -28.51 -8.87 1.86
C PRO A 331 -28.53 -10.31 2.41
N ASP A 332 -28.55 -11.32 1.54
CA ASP A 332 -28.49 -12.73 1.96
C ASP A 332 -27.15 -13.03 2.65
N VAL A 333 -26.04 -12.52 2.10
CA VAL A 333 -24.71 -12.64 2.68
C VAL A 333 -24.63 -11.90 4.01
N GLN A 334 -25.23 -10.71 4.09
CA GLN A 334 -25.34 -9.95 5.34
C GLN A 334 -26.10 -10.74 6.41
N THR A 335 -27.20 -11.38 6.04
CA THR A 335 -28.01 -12.22 6.95
C THR A 335 -27.18 -13.37 7.49
N GLN A 336 -26.45 -14.08 6.62
CA GLN A 336 -25.59 -15.20 7.03
C GLN A 336 -24.42 -14.76 7.94
N ILE A 337 -23.87 -13.56 7.72
CA ILE A 337 -22.88 -12.97 8.64
C ILE A 337 -23.51 -12.72 10.01
N HIS A 338 -24.70 -12.13 10.08
CA HIS A 338 -25.40 -11.91 11.35
C HIS A 338 -25.73 -13.23 12.06
N GLU A 339 -26.25 -14.23 11.36
CA GLU A 339 -26.52 -15.57 11.91
C GLU A 339 -25.24 -16.24 12.47
N GLU A 340 -24.11 -16.10 11.77
CA GLU A 340 -22.83 -16.60 12.27
C GLU A 340 -22.35 -15.84 13.51
N ILE A 341 -22.47 -14.50 13.53
CA ILE A 341 -22.15 -13.68 14.70
C ILE A 341 -23.01 -14.10 15.89
N ASP A 342 -24.34 -14.20 15.71
CA ASP A 342 -25.28 -14.58 16.76
C ASP A 342 -24.99 -15.99 17.29
N ARG A 343 -24.61 -16.92 16.41
CA ARG A 343 -24.19 -18.27 16.81
C ARG A 343 -22.89 -18.25 17.62
N VAL A 344 -21.84 -17.58 17.13
CA VAL A 344 -20.48 -17.65 17.73
C VAL A 344 -20.34 -16.79 18.99
N VAL A 345 -20.93 -15.59 18.96
CA VAL A 345 -20.85 -14.60 20.04
C VAL A 345 -22.05 -14.73 21.00
N GLY A 346 -23.20 -15.22 20.52
CA GLY A 346 -24.46 -15.27 21.28
C GLY A 346 -24.80 -16.59 21.99
N GLU A 347 -24.23 -17.75 21.63
CA GLU A 347 -24.71 -19.07 22.13
C GLU A 347 -24.49 -19.35 23.63
N ASP A 348 -23.68 -18.57 24.36
CA ASP A 348 -23.52 -18.79 25.81
C ASP A 348 -24.63 -18.16 26.67
N GLY A 349 -25.58 -17.40 26.10
CA GLY A 349 -26.69 -16.76 26.84
C GLY A 349 -26.26 -15.76 27.94
N LYS A 350 -24.95 -15.61 28.18
CA LYS A 350 -24.32 -14.67 29.12
C LYS A 350 -23.82 -13.39 28.44
N ARG A 351 -23.90 -13.33 27.11
CA ARG A 351 -23.18 -12.36 26.27
C ARG A 351 -24.04 -11.54 25.29
N ALA A 352 -25.36 -11.46 25.49
CA ALA A 352 -26.14 -10.42 24.80
C ALA A 352 -25.55 -9.04 25.14
N GLY A 353 -25.02 -8.32 24.15
CA GLY A 353 -24.30 -7.05 24.34
C GLY A 353 -22.79 -7.16 24.59
N THR A 354 -22.16 -8.32 24.32
CA THR A 354 -20.69 -8.48 24.47
C THR A 354 -19.97 -8.22 23.15
N LEU A 355 -18.75 -7.69 23.24
CA LEU A 355 -17.90 -7.37 22.08
C LEU A 355 -17.42 -8.65 21.39
N CYS A 356 -17.29 -8.59 20.07
CA CYS A 356 -16.58 -9.60 19.29
C CYS A 356 -15.07 -9.40 19.49
N TYR A 357 -14.36 -10.49 19.76
CA TYR A 357 -12.90 -10.49 19.93
C TYR A 357 -12.26 -11.24 18.74
N ALA A 358 -10.99 -10.96 18.44
CA ALA A 358 -10.16 -11.65 17.45
C ALA A 358 -10.06 -13.16 17.71
N THR A 359 -10.25 -13.61 18.96
CA THR A 359 -10.36 -15.05 19.27
C THR A 359 -11.63 -15.70 18.70
N ASP A 360 -12.69 -14.92 18.50
CA ASP A 360 -13.94 -15.39 17.90
C ASP A 360 -13.82 -15.58 16.39
N ALA A 361 -12.93 -14.81 15.72
CA ALA A 361 -12.73 -14.88 14.27
C ALA A 361 -12.37 -16.31 13.78
N GLN A 362 -11.67 -17.10 14.59
CA GLN A 362 -11.34 -18.50 14.25
C GLN A 362 -12.58 -19.40 14.16
N ARG A 363 -13.69 -18.99 14.75
CA ARG A 363 -14.99 -19.70 14.76
C ARG A 363 -15.98 -19.11 13.75
N MET A 364 -15.56 -18.13 12.95
CA MET A 364 -16.39 -17.40 11.98
C MET A 364 -15.93 -17.62 10.53
N PRO A 365 -15.92 -18.87 10.03
CA PRO A 365 -15.41 -19.18 8.70
C PRO A 365 -16.21 -18.51 7.56
N TRP A 366 -17.52 -18.26 7.74
CA TRP A 366 -18.32 -17.59 6.71
C TRP A 366 -17.91 -16.13 6.54
N THR A 367 -17.76 -15.41 7.66
CA THR A 367 -17.33 -14.02 7.69
C THR A 367 -15.92 -13.88 7.11
N GLU A 368 -15.00 -14.78 7.46
CA GLU A 368 -13.65 -14.83 6.87
C GLU A 368 -13.69 -15.07 5.35
N ALA A 369 -14.56 -15.98 4.88
CA ALA A 369 -14.75 -16.23 3.46
C ALA A 369 -15.26 -14.99 2.71
N VAL A 370 -16.19 -14.22 3.30
CA VAL A 370 -16.68 -12.96 2.72
C VAL A 370 -15.56 -11.92 2.64
N ILE A 371 -14.75 -11.76 3.70
CA ILE A 371 -13.60 -10.84 3.69
C ILE A 371 -12.62 -11.22 2.57
N CYS A 372 -12.28 -12.51 2.48
CA CYS A 372 -11.39 -13.05 1.45
C CYS A 372 -11.95 -12.81 0.04
N GLU A 373 -13.24 -13.06 -0.18
CA GLU A 373 -13.87 -12.90 -1.50
C GLU A 373 -13.93 -11.43 -1.92
N VAL A 374 -14.22 -10.51 -1.00
CA VAL A 374 -14.18 -9.07 -1.31
C VAL A 374 -12.76 -8.63 -1.66
N GLN A 375 -11.73 -9.07 -0.93
CA GLN A 375 -10.34 -8.78 -1.29
C GLN A 375 -9.94 -9.39 -2.65
N ARG A 376 -10.49 -10.56 -2.99
CA ARG A 376 -10.27 -11.23 -4.28
C ARG A 376 -10.93 -10.48 -5.45
N ILE A 377 -12.16 -9.99 -5.28
CA ILE A 377 -12.90 -9.22 -6.30
C ILE A 377 -12.35 -7.79 -6.42
N LYS A 378 -12.01 -7.17 -5.28
CA LYS A 378 -11.51 -5.80 -5.16
C LYS A 378 -10.09 -5.79 -4.61
N THR A 379 -9.17 -6.21 -5.48
CA THR A 379 -7.74 -6.14 -5.19
C THR A 379 -7.28 -4.68 -5.10
N ILE A 380 -6.81 -4.29 -3.91
CA ILE A 380 -6.37 -2.91 -3.60
C ILE A 380 -5.16 -2.49 -4.43
N LEU A 381 -4.21 -3.41 -4.64
CA LEU A 381 -2.97 -3.16 -5.40
C LEU A 381 -2.86 -4.15 -6.57
N PRO A 382 -3.59 -3.94 -7.68
CA PRO A 382 -3.66 -4.91 -8.78
C PRO A 382 -2.31 -5.18 -9.48
N LEU A 383 -1.35 -4.25 -9.37
CA LEU A 383 -0.01 -4.39 -9.94
C LEU A 383 1.10 -4.59 -8.88
N GLY A 384 0.73 -4.59 -7.60
CA GLY A 384 1.68 -4.52 -6.50
C GLY A 384 2.60 -3.29 -6.56
N VAL A 385 3.67 -3.31 -5.76
CA VAL A 385 4.76 -2.34 -5.86
C VAL A 385 5.79 -2.86 -6.87
N PRO A 386 6.28 -2.04 -7.81
CA PRO A 386 7.26 -2.49 -8.81
C PRO A 386 8.58 -2.95 -8.18
N HIS A 387 9.03 -4.16 -8.56
CA HIS A 387 10.29 -4.71 -8.08
C HIS A 387 11.41 -4.53 -9.11
N GLY A 388 12.64 -4.47 -8.61
CA GLY A 388 13.87 -4.49 -9.39
C GLY A 388 14.66 -5.78 -9.14
N THR A 389 15.52 -6.14 -10.07
CA THR A 389 16.51 -7.21 -9.83
C THR A 389 17.78 -6.63 -9.23
N LEU A 390 18.36 -7.31 -8.23
CA LEU A 390 19.64 -6.93 -7.64
C LEU A 390 20.84 -7.16 -8.58
N ASP A 391 20.65 -7.95 -9.63
CA ASP A 391 21.68 -8.20 -10.64
C ASP A 391 21.81 -7.01 -11.60
N VAL A 392 23.02 -6.42 -11.63
CA VAL A 392 23.38 -5.19 -12.37
C VAL A 392 23.20 -5.31 -13.90
N TRP A 393 23.19 -6.53 -14.43
CA TRP A 393 23.15 -6.80 -15.88
C TRP A 393 21.78 -6.61 -16.52
N LEU A 394 20.74 -6.39 -15.71
CA LEU A 394 19.37 -6.36 -16.15
C LEU A 394 18.61 -5.33 -15.29
N PRO A 395 18.54 -4.04 -15.66
CA PRO A 395 17.63 -3.09 -15.02
C PRO A 395 16.20 -3.45 -15.40
N LEU A 396 15.71 -4.55 -14.83
CA LEU A 396 14.39 -5.11 -15.05
C LEU A 396 13.45 -4.60 -13.97
N CYS A 397 12.41 -3.89 -14.39
CA CYS A 397 11.27 -3.67 -13.53
C CYS A 397 10.38 -4.91 -13.61
N CYS A 398 10.43 -5.80 -12.61
CA CYS A 398 9.53 -6.92 -12.50
C CYS A 398 8.22 -6.43 -11.86
N CYS A 399 7.18 -6.28 -12.66
CA CYS A 399 5.83 -6.10 -12.16
C CYS A 399 5.20 -7.49 -12.03
N CYS A 400 5.24 -8.04 -10.82
CA CYS A 400 4.48 -9.24 -10.49
C CYS A 400 3.02 -8.83 -10.33
N CYS A 401 2.21 -9.08 -11.35
CA CYS A 401 0.78 -8.82 -11.29
C CYS A 401 0.10 -10.15 -10.98
N CYS A 402 -0.34 -10.34 -9.74
CA CYS A 402 -1.26 -11.42 -9.44
C CYS A 402 -2.65 -10.93 -9.86
N PHE A 403 -3.02 -11.14 -11.12
CA PHE A 403 -4.43 -11.09 -11.47
C PHE A 403 -5.05 -12.32 -10.81
N SER A 404 -5.76 -12.10 -9.70
CA SER A 404 -6.82 -13.03 -9.31
C SER A 404 -7.54 -13.40 -10.60
N CYS A 405 -7.53 -14.68 -10.95
CA CYS A 405 -8.21 -15.19 -12.12
C CYS A 405 -9.71 -15.03 -11.85
N GLY A 406 -10.19 -13.79 -11.99
CA GLY A 406 -11.57 -13.42 -11.89
C GLY A 406 -12.25 -14.06 -13.06
N ILE A 407 -12.99 -15.13 -12.76
CA ILE A 407 -14.23 -15.43 -13.46
C ILE A 407 -14.88 -14.08 -13.75
N ARG A 408 -15.04 -13.81 -15.04
CA ARG A 408 -15.67 -12.59 -15.53
C ARG A 408 -17.12 -12.63 -15.05
N VAL A 409 -17.41 -12.04 -13.89
CA VAL A 409 -18.79 -11.89 -13.40
C VAL A 409 -19.41 -10.76 -14.21
N VAL A 410 -20.16 -11.15 -15.23
CA VAL A 410 -21.12 -10.27 -15.91
C VAL A 410 -22.20 -9.92 -14.87
N PRO A 411 -22.62 -8.65 -14.73
CA PRO A 411 -23.70 -8.30 -13.82
C PRO A 411 -25.00 -8.90 -14.38
N GLY A 412 -25.46 -9.97 -13.75
CA GLY A 412 -26.70 -10.66 -14.09
C GLY A 412 -26.62 -12.14 -13.76
N THR A 413 -27.51 -12.59 -12.87
CA THR A 413 -27.83 -13.99 -12.48
C THR A 413 -26.98 -14.64 -11.38
N ASP A 414 -27.52 -14.61 -10.15
CA ASP A 414 -27.70 -15.64 -9.09
C ASP A 414 -26.65 -16.74 -8.83
N SER A 415 -25.50 -16.76 -9.50
CA SER A 415 -24.54 -17.86 -9.47
C SER A 415 -23.28 -17.60 -8.62
N MET A 416 -23.22 -16.45 -7.94
CA MET A 416 -21.99 -15.95 -7.30
C MET A 416 -21.48 -16.80 -6.13
N PHE A 417 -22.33 -17.57 -5.45
CA PHE A 417 -21.97 -18.30 -4.23
C PHE A 417 -22.01 -19.83 -4.34
N GLN A 418 -22.59 -20.41 -5.39
CA GLN A 418 -22.65 -21.89 -5.53
C GLN A 418 -21.30 -22.53 -5.87
N CYS A 419 -20.36 -21.78 -6.46
CA CYS A 419 -19.10 -22.37 -6.92
C CYS A 419 -18.03 -22.53 -5.82
N LEU A 420 -18.17 -21.85 -4.67
CA LEU A 420 -17.25 -21.97 -3.53
C LEU A 420 -17.54 -23.20 -2.64
N PHE A 421 -18.76 -23.75 -2.68
CA PHE A 421 -19.22 -24.76 -1.72
C PHE A 421 -19.51 -26.15 -2.30
N GLN A 422 -19.09 -26.43 -3.54
CA GLN A 422 -19.07 -27.81 -4.07
C GLN A 422 -17.76 -28.56 -3.78
N GLY A 423 -16.85 -27.98 -2.99
CA GLY A 423 -15.52 -28.54 -2.71
C GLY A 423 -15.07 -28.50 -1.24
N LEU A 424 -15.98 -28.28 -0.29
CA LEU A 424 -15.75 -28.46 1.15
C LEU A 424 -16.69 -29.50 1.73
#